data_AF-A0A9P7EVE8-F1
#
_entry.id   AF-A0A9P7EVE8-F1
#
_cell.length_a   1.000
_cell.length_b   1.000
_cell.length_c   1.000
_cell.angle_alpha   90.00
_cell.angle_beta   90.00
_cell.angle_gamma   90.00
#
_symmetry.space_group_name_H-M   'P 1'
#
loop_
_entity.id
_entity.type
_entity.pdbx_description
1 polymer ?
#
loop_
_entity_poly.entity_id
_entity_poly.type
_entity_poly.pdbx_seq_one_letter_code
_entity_poly.pdbx_strand_id
1 'polypeptide(L)'
;MNYNNYKMVIVKTYAVRLVGWPQGVKFISPSSIGTVGEIRKLRDMLRAKACHWSALTPAEVKAHTAALDVRCLAGEVVRQPHKKRSNAGIPRKRKGAPTTGQG
;
A
#
# COMPACT_ATOMS: atom_id res chain seq x y z
N MET A 1 -3.74 -3.92 -2.49
CA MET A 1 -3.50 -2.48 -2.29
C MET A 1 -2.51 -2.29 -1.14
N ASN A 2 -1.55 -1.37 -1.27
CA ASN A 2 -0.58 -1.11 -0.19
C ASN A 2 -1.17 -0.13 0.83
N TYR A 3 -1.88 -0.66 1.82
CA TYR A 3 -2.52 0.14 2.88
C TYR A 3 -1.50 0.83 3.78
N ASN A 4 -0.36 0.19 4.05
CA ASN A 4 0.71 0.74 4.89
C ASN A 4 1.37 1.96 4.25
N ASN A 5 1.63 1.91 2.94
CA ASN A 5 2.21 3.02 2.19
C ASN A 5 1.16 3.82 1.41
N TYR A 6 -0.10 3.79 1.85
CA TYR A 6 -1.22 4.39 1.13
C TYR A 6 -0.98 5.85 0.74
N LYS A 7 -0.58 6.69 1.70
CA LYS A 7 -0.35 8.12 1.49
C LYS A 7 0.76 8.39 0.47
N MET A 8 1.77 7.53 0.39
CA MET A 8 2.95 7.73 -0.46
C MET A 8 2.81 7.10 -1.83
N VAL A 9 2.30 5.86 -1.91
CA VAL A 9 2.25 5.10 -3.15
C VAL A 9 0.91 5.30 -3.85
N ILE A 10 -0.19 5.36 -3.10
CA ILE A 10 -1.50 5.45 -3.76
C ILE A 10 -1.84 6.90 -4.09
N VAL A 11 -1.75 7.79 -3.10
CA VAL A 11 -2.13 9.18 -3.29
C VAL A 11 -1.17 9.92 -4.21
N LYS A 12 0.15 9.73 -4.07
CA LYS A 12 1.15 10.41 -4.92
C LYS A 12 1.23 9.85 -6.33
N THR A 13 1.23 8.53 -6.50
CA THR A 13 1.44 7.91 -7.83
C THR A 13 0.19 7.93 -8.67
N TYR A 14 -0.99 7.68 -8.08
CA TYR A 14 -2.24 7.57 -8.83
C TYR A 14 -3.13 8.80 -8.70
N ALA A 15 -2.72 9.83 -7.94
CA ALA A 15 -3.50 11.05 -7.72
C ALA A 15 -4.96 10.76 -7.30
N VAL A 16 -5.16 9.73 -6.46
CA VAL A 16 -6.48 9.37 -5.93
C VAL A 16 -6.43 9.25 -4.41
N ARG A 17 -7.50 9.70 -3.75
CA ARG A 17 -7.73 9.50 -2.32
C ARG A 17 -9.04 8.77 -2.05
N LEU A 18 -9.09 8.12 -0.90
CA LEU A 18 -10.27 7.46 -0.36
C LEU A 18 -10.87 8.43 0.65
N VAL A 19 -12.06 8.91 0.34
CA VAL A 19 -12.80 9.89 1.14
C VAL A 19 -13.82 9.15 1.98
N GLY A 20 -14.05 9.64 3.20
CA GLY A 20 -15.13 9.15 4.07
C GLY A 20 -14.96 7.72 4.57
N TRP A 21 -13.71 7.29 4.80
CA TRP A 21 -13.45 6.03 5.50
C TRP A 21 -14.14 6.03 6.88
N PRO A 22 -14.82 4.93 7.27
CA PRO A 22 -15.62 4.90 8.49
C PRO A 22 -14.81 5.18 9.76
N GLN A 23 -15.30 6.13 10.56
CA GLN A 23 -14.73 6.45 11.87
C GLN A 23 -14.76 5.20 12.78
N GLY A 24 -13.63 4.96 13.45
CA GLY A 24 -13.43 3.83 14.36
C GLY A 24 -13.00 2.52 13.69
N VAL A 25 -13.02 2.44 12.35
CA VAL A 25 -12.49 1.27 11.62
C VAL A 25 -11.03 1.54 11.25
N LYS A 26 -10.12 0.65 11.68
CA LYS A 26 -8.71 0.75 11.30
C LYS A 26 -8.54 0.78 9.78
N PHE A 27 -7.71 1.70 9.28
CA PHE A 27 -7.40 1.81 7.86
C PHE A 27 -6.39 0.72 7.45
N ILE A 28 -6.88 -0.50 7.26
CA ILE A 28 -6.09 -1.69 6.92
C ILE A 28 -6.75 -2.45 5.77
N SER A 29 -6.09 -3.51 5.31
CA SER A 29 -6.70 -4.42 4.32
C SER A 29 -8.05 -4.91 4.82
N PRO A 30 -9.12 -4.89 4.00
CA PRO A 30 -10.42 -5.44 4.35
C PRO A 30 -10.36 -6.89 4.83
N SER A 31 -9.44 -7.69 4.26
CA SER A 31 -9.18 -9.07 4.70
C SER A 31 -8.56 -9.20 6.09
N SER A 32 -8.03 -8.11 6.65
CA SER A 32 -7.42 -8.05 7.97
C SER A 32 -8.32 -7.34 8.99
N ILE A 33 -9.51 -6.88 8.60
CA ILE A 33 -10.49 -6.32 9.52
C ILE A 33 -11.06 -7.48 10.34
N GLY A 34 -10.87 -7.44 11.65
CA GLY A 34 -11.13 -8.57 12.54
C GLY A 34 -12.60 -8.78 12.89
N THR A 35 -13.43 -7.74 12.82
CA THR A 35 -14.83 -7.85 13.23
C THR A 35 -15.80 -7.72 12.07
N VAL A 36 -16.83 -8.57 12.08
CA VAL A 36 -17.92 -8.53 11.08
C VAL A 36 -18.66 -7.18 11.12
N GLY A 37 -18.77 -6.56 12.31
CA GLY A 37 -19.39 -5.25 12.48
C GLY A 37 -18.65 -4.15 11.73
N GLU A 38 -17.32 -4.08 11.84
CA GLU A 38 -16.50 -3.11 11.11
C GLU A 38 -16.58 -3.32 9.59
N ILE A 39 -16.57 -4.58 9.13
CA ILE A 39 -16.72 -4.90 7.70
C ILE A 39 -18.08 -4.47 7.18
N ARG A 40 -19.16 -4.73 7.91
CA ARG A 40 -20.52 -4.30 7.53
C ARG A 40 -20.61 -2.77 7.48
N LYS A 41 -20.06 -2.08 8.47
CA LYS A 41 -20.00 -0.61 8.49
C LYS A 41 -19.26 -0.05 7.28
N LEU A 42 -18.11 -0.62 6.93
CA LEU A 42 -17.36 -0.24 5.74
C LEU A 42 -18.16 -0.50 4.46
N ARG A 43 -18.78 -1.68 4.33
CA ARG A 43 -19.64 -2.03 3.19
C ARG A 43 -20.79 -1.04 3.03
N ASP A 44 -21.47 -0.69 4.12
CA ASP A 44 -22.65 0.16 4.09
C ASP A 44 -22.27 1.60 3.71
N MET A 45 -21.12 2.11 4.20
CA MET A 45 -20.56 3.40 3.79
C MET A 45 -20.15 3.44 2.32
N LEU A 46 -19.54 2.36 1.81
CA LEU A 46 -19.20 2.23 0.39
C LEU A 46 -20.48 2.22 -0.48
N ARG A 47 -21.52 1.47 -0.06
CA ARG A 47 -22.81 1.42 -0.75
C ARG A 47 -23.53 2.77 -0.76
N ALA A 48 -23.49 3.48 0.36
CA ALA A 48 -24.05 4.83 0.49
C ALA A 48 -23.23 5.90 -0.26
N LYS A 49 -22.11 5.53 -0.92
CA LYS A 49 -21.11 6.44 -1.49
C LYS A 49 -20.51 7.43 -0.49
N ALA A 50 -20.75 7.24 0.81
CA ALA A 50 -20.15 8.02 1.87
C ALA A 50 -18.65 7.72 1.98
N CYS A 51 -18.24 6.47 1.70
CA CYS A 51 -16.86 6.10 1.44
C CYS A 51 -16.64 5.89 -0.05
N HIS A 52 -15.72 6.62 -0.69
CA HIS A 52 -15.48 6.50 -2.13
C HIS A 52 -14.08 6.98 -2.56
N TRP A 53 -13.65 6.51 -3.73
CA TRP A 53 -12.45 7.01 -4.39
C TRP A 53 -12.73 8.34 -5.07
N SER A 54 -11.88 9.31 -4.82
CA SER A 54 -11.93 10.66 -5.40
C SER A 54 -10.59 10.95 -6.07
N ALA A 55 -10.65 11.43 -7.31
CA ALA A 55 -9.49 11.95 -8.01
C ALA A 55 -9.07 13.28 -7.37
N LEU A 56 -7.77 13.43 -7.18
CA LEU A 56 -7.16 14.66 -6.69
C LEU A 56 -6.81 15.56 -7.87
N THR A 57 -7.03 16.86 -7.67
CA THR A 57 -6.51 17.87 -8.57
C THR A 57 -4.98 17.96 -8.45
N PRO A 58 -4.27 18.48 -9.47
CA PRO A 58 -2.82 18.69 -9.38
C PRO A 58 -2.40 19.55 -8.17
N ALA A 59 -3.22 20.53 -7.81
CA ALA A 59 -3.00 21.37 -6.63
C ALA A 59 -3.05 20.57 -5.32
N GLU A 60 -4.05 19.69 -5.17
CA GLU A 60 -4.17 18.82 -4.00
C GLU A 60 -3.04 17.78 -3.93
N VAL A 61 -2.59 17.23 -5.07
CA VAL A 61 -1.43 16.33 -5.11
C VAL A 61 -0.16 17.05 -4.66
N LYS A 62 0.05 18.29 -5.11
CA LYS A 62 1.19 19.13 -4.70
C LYS A 62 1.15 19.42 -3.21
N ALA A 63 -0.01 19.84 -2.69
CA ALA A 63 -0.20 20.10 -1.26
C ALA A 63 0.02 18.83 -0.42
N HIS A 64 -0.50 17.69 -0.86
CA HIS A 64 -0.31 16.40 -0.19
C HIS A 64 1.16 15.98 -0.17
N THR A 65 1.89 16.20 -1.27
CA THR A 65 3.32 15.91 -1.36
C THR A 65 4.12 16.80 -0.42
N ALA A 66 3.87 18.11 -0.41
CA ALA A 66 4.53 19.04 0.51
C ALA A 66 4.29 18.65 1.99
N ALA A 67 3.06 18.25 2.33
CA ALA A 67 2.72 17.78 3.68
C ALA A 67 3.39 16.44 4.05
N LEU A 68 3.73 15.61 3.07
CA LEU A 68 4.53 14.40 3.30
C LEU A 68 6.00 14.75 3.51
N ASP A 69 6.54 15.66 2.70
CA ASP A 69 7.94 16.09 2.79
C ASP A 69 8.23 16.76 4.14
N VAL A 70 7.34 17.61 4.64
CA VAL A 70 7.46 18.20 6.00
C VAL A 70 7.51 17.12 7.08
N ARG A 71 6.70 16.05 6.97
CA ARG A 71 6.71 14.94 7.94
C ARG A 71 7.97 14.10 7.85
N CYS A 72 8.46 13.85 6.64
CA CYS A 72 9.76 13.20 6.44
C CYS A 72 10.90 14.02 7.07
N LEU A 73 10.89 15.35 6.89
CA LEU A 73 11.87 16.26 7.50
C LEU A 73 11.78 16.28 9.03
N ALA A 74 10.58 16.14 9.59
CA ALA A 74 10.36 15.99 11.03
C ALA A 74 10.80 14.62 11.58
N GLY A 75 11.33 13.72 10.73
CA GLY A 75 11.85 12.41 11.14
C GLY A 75 10.78 11.31 11.21
N GLU A 76 9.55 11.56 10.77
CA GLU A 76 8.55 10.50 10.67
C GLU A 76 8.90 9.53 9.53
N VAL A 77 8.85 8.22 9.81
CA VAL A 77 9.00 7.19 8.77
C VAL A 77 7.69 7.12 7.97
N VAL A 78 7.56 8.00 6.98
CA VAL A 78 6.36 8.12 6.13
C VAL A 78 6.23 6.96 5.13
N ARG A 79 7.34 6.26 4.82
CA ARG A 79 7.37 5.08 3.94
C ARG A 79 7.97 3.89 4.70
N GLN A 80 7.21 2.82 4.83
CA GLN A 80 7.73 1.55 5.31
C GLN A 80 8.58 0.88 4.21
N PRO A 81 9.89 0.64 4.46
CA PRO A 81 10.74 -0.09 3.53
C PRO A 81 10.18 -1.47 3.25
N HIS A 82 10.25 -1.93 2.00
CA HIS A 82 9.88 -3.31 1.69
C HIS A 82 10.89 -4.27 2.31
N LYS A 83 10.39 -5.40 2.83
CA LYS A 83 11.25 -6.48 3.34
C LYS A 83 12.22 -6.93 2.24
N LYS A 84 13.51 -6.96 2.54
CA LYS A 84 14.53 -7.49 1.63
C LYS A 84 14.19 -8.95 1.33
N ARG A 85 14.21 -9.34 0.05
CA ARG A 85 13.96 -10.73 -0.33
C ARG A 85 15.06 -11.63 0.24
N SER A 86 14.70 -12.80 0.75
CA SER A 86 15.65 -13.76 1.34
C SER A 86 16.71 -14.23 0.35
N ASN A 87 16.41 -14.18 -0.95
CA ASN A 87 17.32 -14.56 -2.04
C ASN A 87 17.97 -13.35 -2.74
N ALA A 88 17.90 -12.15 -2.17
CA ALA A 88 18.55 -10.97 -2.74
C ALA A 88 20.08 -11.16 -2.71
N GLY A 89 20.67 -11.40 -3.89
CA GLY A 89 22.11 -11.66 -4.05
C GLY A 89 22.50 -13.13 -4.02
N ILE A 90 21.56 -14.09 -3.89
CA ILE A 90 21.90 -15.52 -3.94
C ILE A 90 22.04 -15.95 -5.41
N PRO A 91 23.24 -16.38 -5.86
CA PRO A 91 23.43 -16.88 -7.21
C PRO A 91 22.59 -18.15 -7.42
N ARG A 92 21.82 -18.19 -8.53
CA ARG A 92 21.09 -19.40 -8.91
C ARG A 92 22.09 -20.51 -9.23
N LYS A 93 21.94 -21.66 -8.56
CA LYS A 93 22.68 -22.89 -8.89
C LYS A 93 22.32 -23.29 -10.32
N ARG A 94 23.22 -23.07 -11.28
CA ARG A 94 23.08 -23.59 -12.64
C ARG A 94 23.17 -25.12 -12.53
N LYS A 95 22.15 -25.84 -13.01
CA LYS A 95 22.25 -27.30 -13.15
C LYS A 95 23.32 -27.55 -14.22
N GLY A 96 24.42 -28.20 -13.84
CA GLY A 96 25.44 -28.65 -14.77
C GLY A 96 24.83 -29.59 -15.81
N ALA A 97 25.31 -29.51 -17.05
CA ALA A 97 24.92 -30.39 -18.14
C ALA A 97 25.17 -31.87 -17.76
N PRO A 98 24.34 -32.82 -18.21
CA PRO A 98 24.55 -34.23 -17.92
C PRO A 98 25.85 -34.71 -18.57
N THR A 99 26.76 -35.23 -17.77
CA THR A 99 27.95 -35.98 -18.22
C THR A 99 27.51 -37.30 -18.81
N THR A 100 27.64 -37.44 -20.13
CA THR A 100 27.56 -38.70 -20.87
C THR A 100 28.75 -39.58 -20.47
N GLY A 101 28.49 -40.69 -19.75
CA GLY A 101 29.46 -41.76 -19.58
C GLY A 101 29.39 -42.72 -20.78
N GLN A 102 30.49 -42.90 -21.50
CA GLN A 102 30.71 -44.01 -22.43
C GLN A 102 31.34 -45.18 -21.67
N GLY A 103 30.86 -46.38 -21.94
CA GLY A 103 31.46 -47.65 -21.51
C GLY A 103 32.55 -48.13 -22.47
#